data_AF-A0A510DVE1-F1
#
_entry.id   AF-A0A510DVE1-F1
#
_cell.length_a   1.000
_cell.length_b   1.000
_cell.length_c   1.000
_cell.angle_alpha   90.00
_cell.angle_beta   90.00
_cell.angle_gamma   90.00
#
_symmetry.space_group_name_H-M   'P 1'
#
loop_
_entity.id
_entity.type
_entity.pdbx_description
1 polymer ?
#
loop_
_entity_poly.entity_id
_entity_poly.type
_entity_poly.pdbx_seq_one_letter_code
_entity_poly.pdbx_strand_id
1 'polypeptide(L)'
;MRWVDQIMAVIEVGRICVKTRGRDAGKKVVIVDIIDENFVLITGPKDVNGVKRKRSNILHIDATDKKVEIKKGASDDEVKNALQQASLLDFMKETIKPKMTVI
;
A
#
# COMPACT_ATOMS: atom_id res chain seq x y z
N MET A 1 -24.00 10.90 -6.66
CA MET A 1 -24.04 9.48 -6.23
C MET A 1 -23.08 8.59 -7.04
N ARG A 2 -21.94 9.11 -7.51
CA ARG A 2 -20.95 8.40 -8.37
C ARG A 2 -19.53 8.43 -7.79
N TRP A 3 -19.38 8.98 -6.58
CA TRP A 3 -18.08 9.29 -5.97
C TRP A 3 -17.64 8.25 -4.93
N VAL A 4 -18.56 7.44 -4.40
CA VAL A 4 -18.23 6.38 -3.42
C VAL A 4 -17.73 5.13 -4.14
N ASP A 5 -18.28 4.82 -5.32
CA ASP A 5 -17.88 3.67 -6.14
C ASP A 5 -16.43 3.77 -6.65
N GLN A 6 -15.95 4.99 -6.91
CA GLN A 6 -14.56 5.21 -7.36
C GLN A 6 -13.54 5.07 -6.22
N ILE A 7 -13.96 5.26 -4.96
CA ILE A 7 -13.09 5.06 -3.78
C ILE A 7 -13.01 3.58 -3.43
N MET A 8 -14.13 2.85 -3.51
CA MET A 8 -14.16 1.40 -3.29
C MET A 8 -13.49 0.61 -4.41
N ALA A 9 -13.52 1.11 -5.66
CA ALA A 9 -12.82 0.50 -6.78
C ALA A 9 -11.28 0.60 -6.70
N VAL A 10 -10.74 1.36 -5.75
CA VAL A 10 -9.31 1.67 -5.67
C VAL A 10 -8.61 0.85 -4.57
N ILE A 11 -9.34 0.37 -3.56
CA ILE A 11 -8.79 -0.48 -2.49
C ILE A 11 -8.96 -1.95 -2.89
N GLU A 12 -8.00 -2.44 -3.68
CA GLU A 12 -7.95 -3.83 -4.15
C GLU A 12 -6.65 -4.52 -3.72
N VAL A 13 -6.68 -5.85 -3.64
CA VAL A 13 -5.47 -6.65 -3.40
C VAL A 13 -4.47 -6.40 -4.54
N GLY A 14 -3.22 -6.13 -4.15
CA GLY A 14 -2.15 -5.78 -5.06
C GLY A 14 -2.05 -4.28 -5.39
N ARG A 15 -2.97 -3.43 -4.91
CA ARG A 15 -2.83 -1.98 -5.11
C ARG A 15 -1.66 -1.42 -4.32
N ILE A 16 -0.87 -0.56 -4.96
CA ILE A 16 0.16 0.21 -4.27
C ILE A 16 -0.47 1.48 -3.70
N CYS A 17 -0.24 1.72 -2.41
CA CYS A 17 -0.73 2.87 -1.68
C CYS A 17 0.44 3.59 -0.99
N VAL A 18 0.28 4.86 -0.68
CA VAL A 18 1.19 5.66 0.14
C VAL A 18 0.55 5.82 1.51
N LYS A 19 1.31 5.55 2.57
CA LYS A 19 0.82 5.84 3.90
C LYS A 19 0.94 7.33 4.19
N THR A 20 -0.15 7.98 4.56
CA THR A 20 -0.19 9.43 4.80
C THR A 20 0.15 9.78 6.25
N ARG A 21 -0.06 8.86 7.19
CA ARG A 21 0.04 9.12 8.64
C ARG A 21 0.79 8.03 9.42
N GLY A 22 1.42 8.43 10.53
CA GLY A 22 2.11 7.56 11.49
C GLY A 22 3.59 7.34 11.19
N ARG A 23 4.21 6.36 11.86
CA ARG A 23 5.67 6.10 11.80
C ARG A 23 6.20 5.79 10.39
N ASP A 24 5.35 5.24 9.53
CA ASP A 24 5.69 4.91 8.14
C ASP A 24 5.04 5.89 7.14
N ALA A 25 4.66 7.09 7.60
CA ALA A 25 4.15 8.13 6.71
C ALA A 25 5.18 8.46 5.62
N GLY A 26 4.69 8.63 4.39
CA GLY A 26 5.51 8.86 3.21
C GLY A 26 6.01 7.59 2.51
N LYS A 27 5.90 6.42 3.15
CA LYS A 27 6.32 5.15 2.55
C LYS A 27 5.19 4.53 1.73
N LYS A 28 5.58 3.85 0.66
CA LYS A 28 4.69 3.08 -0.21
C LYS A 28 4.47 1.68 0.35
N VAL A 29 3.29 1.14 0.20
CA VAL A 29 2.87 -0.15 0.73
C VAL A 29 1.94 -0.82 -0.28
N VAL A 30 1.91 -2.15 -0.28
CA VAL A 30 1.01 -2.95 -1.11
C VAL A 30 -0.07 -3.54 -0.22
N ILE A 31 -1.32 -3.51 -0.69
CA ILE A 31 -2.43 -4.18 -0.03
C ILE A 31 -2.37 -5.68 -0.35
N VAL A 32 -2.27 -6.52 0.67
CA VAL A 32 -2.19 -7.98 0.53
C VAL A 32 -3.53 -8.63 0.80
N ASP A 33 -4.31 -8.03 1.71
CA ASP A 33 -5.61 -8.55 2.10
C ASP A 33 -6.53 -7.42 2.56
N ILE A 34 -7.83 -7.61 2.39
CA ILE A 34 -8.89 -6.72 2.88
C ILE A 34 -9.55 -7.46 4.05
N ILE A 35 -9.38 -6.93 5.25
CA ILE A 35 -9.86 -7.57 6.49
C ILE A 35 -11.33 -7.20 6.69
N ASP A 36 -11.63 -5.91 6.57
CA ASP A 36 -12.95 -5.34 6.76
C ASP A 36 -13.06 -3.99 6.00
N GLU A 37 -14.21 -3.33 6.12
CA GLU A 37 -14.48 -2.06 5.41
C GLU A 37 -13.59 -0.90 5.84
N ASN A 38 -12.94 -0.99 7.01
CA ASN A 38 -12.09 0.06 7.55
C ASN A 38 -10.61 -0.31 7.58
N PHE A 39 -10.27 -1.60 7.58
CA PHE A 39 -8.88 -2.03 7.67
C PHE A 39 -8.47 -3.02 6.58
N VAL A 40 -7.22 -2.83 6.16
CA VAL A 40 -6.52 -3.67 5.20
C VAL A 40 -5.22 -4.18 5.81
N LEU A 41 -4.80 -5.34 5.33
CA LEU A 41 -3.47 -5.89 5.57
C LEU A 41 -2.52 -5.34 4.51
N ILE A 42 -1.53 -4.57 4.96
CA ILE A 42 -0.52 -4.00 4.08
C ILE A 42 0.83 -4.64 4.33
N THR A 43 1.67 -4.68 3.30
CA THR A 43 3.09 -5.01 3.41
C THR A 43 3.93 -4.03 2.60
N GLY A 44 5.13 -3.74 3.06
CA GLY A 44 6.17 -3.15 2.23
C GLY A 44 7.43 -3.94 2.53
N PRO A 45 7.79 -4.94 1.69
CA PRO A 45 8.76 -5.97 2.06
C PRO A 45 9.95 -5.36 2.78
N LYS A 46 10.31 -5.89 3.95
CA LYS A 46 11.26 -5.25 4.88
C LYS A 46 12.58 -4.90 4.19
N ASP A 47 13.00 -5.75 3.25
CA ASP A 47 14.20 -5.58 2.43
C ASP A 47 14.11 -4.41 1.43
N VAL A 48 12.91 -3.98 1.06
CA VAL A 48 12.65 -2.93 0.07
C VAL A 48 12.53 -1.57 0.74
N ASN A 49 11.62 -1.42 1.72
CA ASN A 49 11.35 -0.12 2.35
C ASN A 49 11.16 -0.18 3.89
N GLY A 50 11.43 -1.34 4.49
CA GLY A 50 11.40 -1.52 5.93
C GLY A 50 10.02 -1.53 6.58
N VAL A 51 8.92 -1.57 5.81
CA VAL A 51 7.56 -1.58 6.36
C VAL A 51 7.10 -3.00 6.69
N LYS A 52 7.12 -3.36 7.97
CA LYS A 52 6.59 -4.66 8.41
C LYS A 52 5.11 -4.83 8.02
N ARG A 53 4.75 -6.06 7.66
CA ARG A 53 3.36 -6.46 7.44
C ARG A 53 2.52 -6.14 8.67
N LYS A 54 1.42 -5.39 8.47
CA LYS A 54 0.54 -4.97 9.56
C LYS A 54 -0.84 -4.59 9.06
N ARG A 55 -1.78 -4.59 9.99
CA ARG A 55 -3.11 -4.00 9.79
C ARG A 55 -3.00 -2.48 9.76
N SER A 56 -3.60 -1.85 8.76
CA SER A 56 -3.67 -0.40 8.63
C SER A 56 -5.08 0.02 8.30
N ASN A 57 -5.50 1.17 8.83
CA ASN A 57 -6.78 1.76 8.50
C ASN A 57 -6.71 2.35 7.08
N ILE A 58 -7.80 2.18 6.31
CA ILE A 58 -7.93 2.65 4.93
C ILE A 58 -7.86 4.18 4.85
N LEU A 59 -8.35 4.90 5.87
CA LEU A 59 -8.27 6.37 5.93
C LEU A 59 -6.84 6.93 6.02
N HIS A 60 -5.85 6.08 6.35
CA HIS A 60 -4.45 6.48 6.52
C HIS A 60 -3.58 6.10 5.32
N ILE A 61 -4.18 5.54 4.28
CA ILE A 61 -3.49 5.17 3.05
C ILE A 61 -4.17 5.88 1.89
N ASP A 62 -3.35 6.33 0.96
CA ASP A 62 -3.80 6.95 -0.28
C ASP A 62 -3.35 6.08 -1.43
N ALA A 63 -4.29 5.62 -2.23
CA ALA A 63 -4.00 4.64 -3.26
C ALA A 63 -3.43 5.32 -4.51
N THR A 64 -2.45 4.66 -5.11
CA THR A 64 -1.79 5.15 -6.33
C THR A 64 -2.39 4.51 -7.57
N ASP A 65 -2.02 5.02 -8.74
CA ASP A 65 -2.45 4.46 -10.03
C ASP A 65 -1.84 3.07 -10.33
N LYS A 66 -0.84 2.66 -9.55
CA LYS A 66 -0.08 1.44 -9.79
C LYS A 66 -0.64 0.25 -9.01
N LYS A 67 -0.63 -0.90 -9.68
CA LYS A 67 -1.06 -2.20 -9.16
C LYS A 67 -0.01 -3.25 -9.49
N VAL A 68 0.14 -4.21 -8.58
CA VAL A 68 0.82 -5.48 -8.83
C VAL A 68 -0.18 -6.63 -8.77
N GLU A 69 0.01 -7.63 -9.62
CA GLU A 69 -0.82 -8.82 -9.59
C GLU A 69 -0.30 -9.79 -8.53
N ILE A 70 -1.03 -9.90 -7.42
CA ILE A 70 -0.73 -10.85 -6.34
C ILE A 70 -2.03 -11.52 -5.90
N LYS A 71 -1.89 -12.72 -5.32
CA LYS A 71 -3.01 -13.42 -4.70
C LYS A 71 -3.32 -12.85 -3.32
N LYS A 72 -4.58 -12.95 -2.90
CA LYS A 72 -5.02 -12.62 -1.54
C LYS A 72 -4.18 -13.41 -0.53
N GLY A 73 -3.59 -12.72 0.43
CA GLY A 73 -2.79 -13.36 1.48
C GLY A 73 -1.34 -13.68 1.08
N ALA A 74 -0.87 -13.24 -0.10
CA ALA A 74 0.49 -13.47 -0.56
C ALA A 74 1.57 -13.23 0.50
N SER A 75 2.65 -14.01 0.43
CA SER A 75 3.80 -13.89 1.33
C SER A 75 4.69 -12.70 0.93
N ASP A 76 5.54 -12.23 1.85
CA ASP A 76 6.40 -11.07 1.57
C ASP A 76 7.35 -11.33 0.38
N ASP A 77 7.82 -12.57 0.22
CA ASP A 77 8.62 -13.02 -0.94
C ASP A 77 7.85 -12.98 -2.26
N GLU A 78 6.59 -13.41 -2.27
CA GLU A 78 5.73 -13.36 -3.46
C GLU A 78 5.47 -11.91 -3.88
N VAL A 79 5.22 -11.03 -2.91
CA VAL A 79 5.03 -9.59 -3.17
C VAL A 79 6.32 -8.98 -3.72
N LYS A 80 7.49 -9.36 -3.18
CA LYS A 80 8.79 -8.91 -3.67
C LYS A 80 9.05 -9.36 -5.11
N ASN A 81 8.74 -10.61 -5.45
CA ASN A 81 8.87 -11.13 -6.80
C ASN A 81 7.91 -10.42 -7.78
N ALA A 82 6.66 -10.18 -7.38
CA ALA A 82 5.71 -9.44 -8.20
C ALA A 82 6.15 -7.98 -8.43
N LEU A 83 6.72 -7.33 -7.41
CA LEU A 83 7.29 -5.98 -7.54
C LEU A 83 8.52 -5.94 -8.46
N GLN A 84 9.35 -6.99 -8.44
CA GLN A 84 10.48 -7.15 -9.36
C GLN A 84 10.01 -7.32 -10.79
N GLN A 85 9.04 -8.21 -11.03
CA GLN A 85 8.46 -8.43 -12.35
C GLN A 85 7.80 -7.17 -12.91
N ALA A 86 7.14 -6.39 -12.06
CA ALA A 86 6.55 -5.11 -12.44
C ALA A 86 7.59 -3.96 -12.57
N SER A 87 8.86 -4.20 -12.22
CA SER A 87 9.90 -3.16 -12.15
C SER A 87 9.50 -1.93 -11.31
N LEU A 88 8.76 -2.18 -10.23
CA LEU A 88 8.25 -1.15 -9.30
C LEU A 88 9.09 -1.05 -8.02
N LEU A 89 10.22 -1.74 -7.94
CA LEU A 89 11.10 -1.71 -6.77
C LEU A 89 11.62 -0.30 -6.48
N ASP A 90 12.10 0.42 -7.49
CA ASP A 90 12.60 1.78 -7.33
C ASP A 90 11.50 2.72 -6.88
N PHE A 91 10.32 2.59 -7.50
CA PHE A 91 9.13 3.33 -7.07
C PHE A 91 8.81 3.07 -5.60
N MET A 92 8.92 1.83 -5.12
CA MET A 92 8.57 1.49 -3.74
C MET A 92 9.60 1.93 -2.69
N LYS A 93 10.86 2.14 -3.09
CA LYS A 93 11.93 2.69 -2.25
C LYS A 93 11.81 4.21 -2.07
N GLU A 94 11.32 4.91 -3.09
CA GLU A 94 11.12 6.35 -3.02
C GLU A 94 10.11 6.71 -1.94
N THR A 95 10.58 7.46 -0.94
CA THR A 95 9.76 7.99 0.14
C THR A 95 9.28 9.38 -0.25
N ILE A 96 7.97 9.58 -0.19
CA ILE A 96 7.37 10.90 -0.39
C ILE A 96 7.44 11.60 0.96
N LYS A 97 7.97 12.83 1.05
CA LYS A 97 7.89 13.60 2.30
C LYS A 97 6.47 14.15 2.42
N PRO A 98 5.59 13.61 3.30
CA PRO A 98 4.31 14.24 3.52
C PRO A 98 4.58 15.63 4.12
N LYS A 99 3.95 16.68 3.57
CA LYS A 99 3.93 17.98 4.24
C LYS A 99 3.23 17.77 5.58
N MET A 100 3.98 17.81 6.68
CA MET A 100 3.37 17.87 8.01
C MET A 100 2.68 19.22 8.12
N THR A 101 1.37 19.26 7.88
CA THR A 101 0.56 20.37 8.37
C THR A 101 0.46 20.18 9.88
N VAL A 102 1.26 20.94 10.62
CA VAL A 102 1.03 21.17 12.04
C VAL A 102 -0.31 21.89 12.11
N ILE A 103 -1.32 21.23 12.66
CA ILE A 103 -2.59 21.85 13.04
C ILE A 103 -2.42 22.40 14.44
#